data_AF-A0A8W7PFJ2-F1
#
_entry.id   AF-A0A8W7PFJ2-F1
#
_cell.length_a   1.000
_cell.length_b   1.000
_cell.length_c   1.000
_cell.angle_alpha   90.00
_cell.angle_beta   90.00
_cell.angle_gamma   90.00
#
_symmetry.space_group_name_H-M   'P 1'
#
loop_
_entity.id
_entity.type
_entity.pdbx_description
1 polymer ?
#
loop_
_entity_poly.entity_id
_entity_poly.type
_entity_poly.pdbx_seq_one_letter_code
_entity_poly.pdbx_strand_id
1 'polypeptide(L)'
;MVIVQSNVINSSGGGGQLGMDWDINDPSVPIVTESDYDAFNEWSDGHCRYIYRGTSEEAKRHSSGWAMRNTNNHNVNILKKSCLGVLVCSAGCILPNGDKIHLRPAICDKARRKQQGKACPNR
;
A
#
# COMPACT_ATOMS: atom_id res chain seq x y z
N MET A 1 -2.94 -1.12 -4.14
CA MET A 1 -1.66 -1.65 -3.61
C MET A 1 -1.94 -3.07 -3.14
N VAL A 2 -1.44 -4.06 -3.88
CA VAL A 2 -1.42 -5.43 -3.40
C VAL A 2 -0.09 -5.57 -2.66
N ILE A 3 -0.13 -5.98 -1.40
CA ILE A 3 1.10 -6.19 -0.61
C ILE A 3 1.07 -7.66 -0.24
N VAL A 4 2.01 -8.46 -0.70
CA VAL A 4 2.07 -9.88 -0.31
C VAL A 4 3.37 -10.13 0.42
N GLN A 5 3.24 -10.52 1.68
CA GLN A 5 4.29 -11.25 2.37
C GLN A 5 4.34 -12.67 1.84
N SER A 6 5.26 -12.95 0.91
CA SER A 6 5.65 -14.32 0.62
C SER A 6 6.58 -14.77 1.75
N ASN A 7 6.05 -15.39 2.80
CA ASN A 7 6.87 -16.04 3.84
C ASN A 7 7.57 -17.32 3.34
N VAL A 8 7.55 -17.62 2.04
CA VAL A 8 8.20 -18.78 1.44
C VAL A 8 8.83 -18.36 0.11
N ILE A 9 10.14 -18.15 0.12
CA ILE A 9 10.95 -18.23 -1.10
C ILE A 9 11.90 -19.40 -0.85
N ASN A 10 11.56 -20.59 -1.35
CA ASN A 10 12.45 -21.74 -1.29
C ASN A 10 13.52 -21.55 -2.37
N SER A 11 14.78 -21.59 -1.97
CA SER A 11 15.93 -21.40 -2.85
C SER A 11 16.18 -22.65 -3.68
N SER A 12 15.98 -22.57 -5.00
CA SER A 12 16.44 -23.58 -5.95
C SER A 12 16.76 -22.91 -7.30
N GLY A 13 18.03 -22.49 -7.41
CA GLY A 13 18.83 -22.12 -8.60
C GLY A 13 18.16 -21.79 -9.95
N GLY A 14 18.53 -20.63 -10.51
CA GLY A 14 18.40 -20.30 -11.93
C GLY A 14 18.36 -18.78 -12.15
N GLY A 15 19.48 -18.19 -12.58
CA GLY A 15 19.62 -16.74 -12.76
C GLY A 15 18.90 -16.18 -13.99
N GLY A 16 18.51 -14.90 -13.93
CA GLY A 16 18.00 -14.11 -15.05
C GLY A 16 17.62 -12.69 -14.64
N GLN A 17 18.21 -11.70 -15.33
CA GLN A 17 18.16 -10.24 -15.12
C GLN A 17 16.79 -9.56 -15.29
N LEU A 18 16.67 -8.39 -14.64
CA LEU A 18 15.96 -7.15 -15.03
C LEU A 18 15.08 -7.23 -16.29
N GLY A 19 13.77 -7.23 -16.08
CA GLY A 19 12.74 -7.44 -17.11
C GLY A 19 11.72 -8.51 -16.73
N MET A 20 11.59 -8.83 -15.44
CA MET A 20 10.65 -9.85 -14.99
C MET A 20 9.23 -9.33 -15.05
N ASP A 21 8.52 -9.64 -16.14
CA ASP A 21 7.06 -9.57 -16.19
C ASP A 21 6.52 -10.73 -15.35
N TRP A 22 6.46 -10.51 -14.03
CA TRP A 22 5.84 -11.44 -13.09
C TRP A 22 4.58 -10.81 -12.52
N ASP A 23 3.56 -11.65 -12.35
CA ASP A 23 2.35 -11.31 -11.63
C ASP A 23 2.30 -12.05 -10.31
N ILE A 24 1.70 -11.41 -9.32
CA ILE A 24 1.54 -11.96 -7.99
C ILE A 24 0.60 -13.16 -7.93
N ASN A 25 -0.21 -13.35 -8.98
CA ASN A 25 -1.08 -14.49 -9.15
C ASN A 25 -0.40 -15.65 -9.91
N ASP A 26 0.86 -15.48 -10.33
CA ASP A 26 1.59 -16.56 -11.00
C ASP A 26 1.79 -17.75 -10.05
N PRO A 27 1.79 -18.99 -10.55
CA PRO A 27 2.00 -20.19 -9.71
C PRO A 27 3.33 -20.19 -8.95
N SER A 28 4.31 -19.43 -9.44
CA SER A 28 5.63 -19.28 -8.83
C SER A 28 6.11 -17.84 -8.99
N VAL A 29 6.59 -17.23 -7.90
CA VAL A 29 7.30 -15.94 -7.95
C VAL A 29 8.76 -16.15 -8.36
N PRO A 30 9.40 -15.17 -9.00
CA PRO A 30 10.80 -15.25 -9.37
C PRO A 30 11.75 -15.50 -8.19
N ILE A 31 12.92 -16.08 -8.50
CA ILE A 31 14.02 -16.18 -7.54
C ILE A 31 14.67 -14.80 -7.40
N VAL A 32 14.66 -14.29 -6.17
CA VAL A 32 15.15 -12.96 -5.83
C VAL A 32 16.56 -13.06 -5.23
N THR A 33 17.49 -12.26 -5.75
CA THR A 33 18.84 -12.09 -5.20
C THR A 33 18.96 -10.79 -4.40
N GLU A 34 20.09 -10.61 -3.72
CA GLU A 34 20.32 -9.42 -2.88
C GLU A 34 20.22 -8.09 -3.63
N SER A 35 20.53 -8.07 -4.92
CA SER A 35 20.43 -6.88 -5.78
C SER A 35 19.01 -6.56 -6.26
N ASP A 36 18.07 -7.49 -6.09
CA ASP A 36 16.69 -7.36 -6.58
C ASP A 36 15.75 -6.72 -5.55
N TYR A 37 16.22 -6.56 -4.29
CA TYR A 37 15.42 -5.97 -3.23
C TYR A 37 15.34 -4.45 -3.34
N ASP A 38 14.12 -3.94 -3.30
CA ASP A 38 13.83 -2.52 -3.23
C ASP A 38 13.92 -1.98 -1.80
N ALA A 39 14.27 -0.70 -1.70
CA ALA A 39 14.01 0.07 -0.50
C ALA A 39 12.49 0.21 -0.28
N PHE A 40 12.06 0.23 0.98
CA PHE A 40 10.64 0.36 1.29
C PHE A 40 10.07 1.68 0.74
N ASN A 41 8.99 1.60 -0.04
CA ASN A 41 8.31 2.78 -0.58
C ASN A 41 6.97 3.01 0.12
N GLU A 42 6.95 3.98 1.02
CA GLU A 42 5.76 4.37 1.78
C GLU A 42 4.61 4.88 0.89
N TRP A 43 4.94 5.60 -0.19
CA TRP A 43 4.01 6.34 -1.05
C TRP A 43 3.93 5.74 -2.45
N SER A 44 3.83 4.41 -2.51
CA SER A 44 3.62 3.68 -3.76
C SER A 44 2.40 4.21 -4.52
N ASP A 45 2.59 4.64 -5.77
CA ASP A 45 1.55 5.21 -6.63
C ASP A 45 1.62 4.62 -8.04
N GLY A 46 0.48 4.59 -8.73
CA GLY A 46 0.34 3.97 -10.05
C GLY A 46 0.49 2.44 -10.03
N HIS A 47 0.91 1.89 -11.18
CA HIS A 47 1.13 0.46 -11.37
C HIS A 47 2.59 0.09 -11.06
N CYS A 48 2.95 0.12 -9.79
CA CYS A 48 4.27 -0.23 -9.29
C CYS A 48 4.29 -1.65 -8.71
N ARG A 49 5.45 -2.31 -8.84
CA ARG A 49 5.76 -3.58 -8.17
C ARG A 49 7.07 -3.39 -7.41
N TYR A 50 7.11 -3.90 -6.19
CA TYR A 50 8.29 -3.84 -5.34
C TYR A 50 8.54 -5.19 -4.70
N ILE A 51 9.81 -5.53 -4.52
CA ILE A 51 10.28 -6.73 -3.84
C ILE A 51 10.98 -6.28 -2.57
N TYR A 52 10.31 -6.46 -1.43
CA TYR A 52 10.88 -6.05 -0.15
C TYR A 52 11.56 -7.20 0.58
N ARG A 53 12.59 -6.85 1.35
CA ARG A 53 13.28 -7.80 2.22
C ARG A 53 12.34 -8.33 3.30
N GLY A 54 12.43 -9.63 3.56
CA GLY A 54 11.77 -10.26 4.70
C GLY A 54 12.22 -9.74 6.07
N THR A 55 13.25 -8.88 6.14
CA THR A 55 13.71 -8.20 7.35
C THR A 55 13.14 -6.78 7.51
N SER A 56 12.47 -6.20 6.51
CA SER A 56 11.84 -4.87 6.64
C SER A 56 10.56 -4.97 7.46
N GLU A 57 10.54 -4.28 8.60
CA GLU A 57 9.37 -4.27 9.50
C GLU A 57 8.17 -3.54 8.87
N GLU A 58 8.42 -2.51 8.07
CA GLU A 58 7.41 -1.77 7.33
C GLU A 58 6.73 -2.64 6.27
N ALA A 59 7.53 -3.40 5.53
CA ALA A 59 7.04 -4.36 4.55
C ALA A 59 6.23 -5.48 5.23
N LYS A 60 6.73 -6.03 6.36
CA LYS A 60 6.00 -7.04 7.13
C LYS A 60 4.66 -6.55 7.65
N ARG A 61 4.59 -5.28 8.07
CA ARG A 61 3.34 -4.66 8.53
C ARG A 61 2.44 -4.24 7.37
N HIS A 62 2.90 -4.37 6.14
CA HIS A 62 2.20 -3.92 4.94
C HIS A 62 1.81 -2.44 5.06
N SER A 63 2.74 -1.63 5.57
CA SER A 63 2.58 -0.20 5.84
C SER A 63 2.38 0.57 4.54
N SER A 64 1.67 1.70 4.62
CA SER A 64 1.54 2.64 3.51
C SER A 64 1.18 4.03 4.02
N GLY A 65 1.79 5.03 3.41
CA GLY A 65 1.44 6.44 3.57
C GLY A 65 0.03 6.73 3.06
N TRP A 66 -0.51 5.92 2.14
CA TRP A 66 -1.91 6.00 1.74
C TRP A 66 -2.85 5.41 2.80
N ALA A 67 -4.08 5.92 2.87
CA ALA A 67 -5.12 5.33 3.69
C ALA A 67 -5.68 4.08 3.02
N MET A 68 -5.07 2.93 3.29
CA MET A 68 -5.36 1.67 2.62
C MET A 68 -6.26 0.77 3.49
N ARG A 69 -7.31 0.20 2.90
CA ARG A 69 -8.22 -0.76 3.55
C ARG A 69 -8.07 -2.15 2.95
N ASN A 70 -8.08 -3.18 3.79
CA ASN A 70 -8.14 -4.57 3.34
C ASN A 70 -9.41 -4.84 2.52
N THR A 71 -9.24 -5.58 1.43
CA THR A 71 -10.32 -6.07 0.58
C THR A 71 -10.20 -7.57 0.44
N ASN A 72 -11.32 -8.28 0.50
CA ASN A 72 -11.31 -9.72 0.27
C ASN A 72 -11.11 -10.00 -1.23
N ASN A 73 -10.08 -10.78 -1.55
CA ASN A 73 -9.80 -11.32 -2.88
C ASN A 73 -9.99 -12.84 -2.96
N HIS A 74 -10.49 -13.47 -1.88
CA HIS A 74 -10.65 -14.92 -1.74
C HIS A 74 -9.35 -15.74 -1.89
N ASN A 75 -8.17 -15.11 -1.71
CA ASN A 75 -6.88 -15.78 -1.71
C ASN A 75 -6.12 -15.43 -0.42
N VAL A 76 -6.02 -16.40 0.50
CA VAL A 76 -5.36 -16.21 1.81
C VAL A 76 -3.87 -15.91 1.70
N ASN A 77 -3.23 -16.27 0.59
CA ASN A 77 -1.82 -16.01 0.35
C ASN A 77 -1.57 -14.58 -0.13
N ILE A 78 -2.61 -13.86 -0.58
CA ILE A 78 -2.47 -12.52 -1.15
C ILE A 78 -3.24 -11.51 -0.31
N LEU A 79 -2.56 -10.60 0.38
CA LEU A 79 -3.22 -9.47 1.03
C LEU A 79 -3.51 -8.35 0.02
N LYS A 80 -4.80 -8.15 -0.28
CA LYS A 80 -5.27 -7.07 -1.15
C LYS A 80 -5.75 -5.88 -0.34
N LYS A 81 -5.27 -4.67 -0.69
CA LYS A 81 -5.73 -3.41 -0.10
C LYS A 81 -6.12 -2.39 -1.16
N SER A 82 -7.20 -1.66 -0.91
CA SER A 82 -7.68 -0.56 -1.75
C SER A 82 -7.52 0.78 -1.04
N CYS A 83 -7.15 1.81 -1.81
CA CYS A 83 -7.03 3.17 -1.28
C CYS A 83 -8.41 3.74 -0.97
N LEU A 84 -8.55 4.39 0.18
CA LEU A 84 -9.76 5.10 0.59
C LEU A 84 -9.80 6.54 0.09
N GLY A 85 -8.73 7.01 -0.55
CA GLY A 85 -8.55 8.39 -0.99
C GLY A 85 -8.18 9.33 0.17
N VAL A 86 -8.64 10.57 0.07
CA VAL A 86 -8.38 11.65 1.02
C VAL A 86 -9.69 12.40 1.31
N LEU A 87 -9.87 12.85 2.55
CA LEU A 87 -10.97 13.75 2.88
C LEU A 87 -10.54 15.19 2.68
N VAL A 88 -11.37 15.94 1.97
CA VAL A 88 -11.16 17.37 1.69
C VAL A 88 -12.36 18.17 2.19
N CYS A 89 -12.15 19.47 2.44
CA CYS A 89 -13.26 20.36 2.74
C CYS A 89 -14.06 20.62 1.45
N SER A 90 -15.38 20.40 1.48
CA SER A 90 -16.27 20.67 0.35
C SER A 90 -16.34 22.16 -0.02
N ALA A 91 -16.13 23.05 0.96
CA ALA A 91 -16.02 24.49 0.73
C ALA A 91 -14.63 24.92 0.24
N GLY A 92 -13.68 23.99 0.05
CA GLY A 92 -12.35 24.30 -0.46
C GLY A 92 -11.51 25.19 0.44
N CYS A 93 -11.72 25.12 1.77
CA CYS A 93 -11.03 26.00 2.71
C CYS A 93 -9.50 25.95 2.57
N ILE A 94 -8.89 27.12 2.73
CA ILE A 94 -7.45 27.33 2.73
C ILE A 94 -6.99 27.61 4.16
N LEU A 95 -5.91 26.96 4.58
CA LEU A 95 -5.26 27.16 5.86
C LEU A 95 -4.49 28.50 5.86
N PRO A 96 -4.14 29.07 7.02
CA PRO A 96 -3.39 30.33 7.10
C PRO A 96 -2.03 30.31 6.37
N ASN A 97 -1.45 29.13 6.16
CA ASN A 97 -0.21 28.94 5.41
C ASN A 97 -0.40 28.88 3.88
N GLY A 98 -1.64 28.97 3.38
CA GLY A 98 -1.97 28.90 1.95
C GLY A 98 -2.34 27.50 1.44
N ASP A 99 -2.21 26.45 2.25
CA ASP A 99 -2.50 25.08 1.82
C ASP A 99 -3.98 24.71 1.91
N LYS A 100 -4.39 23.72 1.12
CA LYS A 100 -5.71 23.07 1.28
C LYS A 100 -5.67 22.07 2.43
N ILE A 101 -6.80 21.93 3.12
CA ILE A 101 -6.94 20.90 4.14
C ILE A 101 -7.13 19.51 3.52
N HIS A 102 -6.29 18.57 3.95
CA HIS A 102 -6.34 17.16 3.60
C HIS A 102 -6.33 16.31 4.87
N LEU A 103 -7.35 15.48 5.06
CA LEU A 103 -7.47 14.60 6.22
C LEU A 103 -7.35 13.14 5.81
N ARG A 104 -6.59 12.36 6.57
CA ARG A 104 -6.48 10.90 6.41
C ARG A 104 -7.84 10.26 6.73
N PRO A 105 -8.46 9.51 5.81
CA PRO A 105 -9.68 8.77 6.11
C PRO A 105 -9.45 7.70 7.18
N ALA A 106 -10.40 7.56 8.09
CA ALA A 106 -10.40 6.44 9.04
C ALA A 106 -10.62 5.11 8.29
N ILE A 107 -9.83 4.10 8.65
CA ILE A 107 -9.88 2.78 7.99
C ILE A 107 -11.21 2.06 8.30
N CYS A 108 -11.67 2.14 9.55
CA CYS A 108 -12.94 1.55 9.97
C CYS A 108 -14.13 2.30 9.36
N ASP A 109 -15.06 1.57 8.75
CA ASP A 109 -16.25 2.14 8.10
C ASP A 109 -17.14 2.94 9.05
N LYS A 110 -17.33 2.43 10.28
CA LYS A 110 -18.13 3.14 11.29
C LYS A 110 -17.44 4.44 11.72
N ALA A 111 -16.12 4.43 11.85
CA ALA A 111 -15.35 5.63 12.19
C ALA A 111 -15.32 6.63 11.03
N ARG A 112 -15.18 6.16 9.79
CA ARG A 112 -15.15 7.01 8.58
C ARG A 112 -16.48 7.72 8.35
N ARG A 113 -17.60 7.02 8.54
CA ARG A 113 -18.95 7.65 8.49
C ARG A 113 -19.08 8.76 9.54
N LYS A 114 -18.60 8.52 10.77
CA LYS A 114 -18.56 9.57 11.81
C LYS A 114 -17.64 10.72 11.42
N GLN A 115 -16.49 10.43 10.80
CA GLN A 115 -15.52 11.45 10.37
C GLN A 115 -16.09 12.36 9.27
N GLN A 116 -16.80 11.79 8.29
CA GLN A 116 -17.43 12.55 7.20
C GLN A 116 -18.56 13.48 7.66
N GLY A 117 -19.22 13.15 8.77
CA GLY A 117 -20.26 14.00 9.37
C GLY A 117 -19.73 15.12 10.27
N LYS A 118 -18.41 15.21 10.50
CA LYS A 118 -17.81 16.27 11.31
C LYS A 118 -17.60 17.53 10.47
N ALA A 119 -17.75 18.68 11.12
CA ALA A 119 -17.36 19.96 10.53
C ALA A 119 -15.86 19.97 10.20
N CYS A 120 -15.51 20.74 9.17
CA CYS A 120 -14.11 21.02 8.85
C CYS A 120 -13.41 21.64 10.08
N PRO A 121 -12.22 21.15 10.49
CA PRO A 121 -11.50 21.69 11.64
C PRO A 121 -10.88 23.06 11.38
N ASN A 122 -10.89 23.55 10.13
CA ASN A 122 -10.46 24.91 9.78
C ASN A 122 -11.62 25.93 9.87
N ARG A 123 -12.65 25.65 10.68
CA ARG A 123 -13.80 26.55 10.89
C ARG A 123 -13.73 27.20 12.26
#